data_AF-A0A920A3N8-F1
#
_entry.id   AF-A0A920A3N8-F1
#
_cell.length_a   1.000
_cell.length_b   1.000
_cell.length_c   1.000
_cell.angle_alpha   90.00
_cell.angle_beta   90.00
_cell.angle_gamma   90.00
#
_symmetry.space_group_name_H-M   'P 1'
#
loop_
_entity.id
_entity.type
_entity.pdbx_description
1 polymer ?
#
loop_
_entity_poly.entity_id
_entity_poly.type
_entity_poly.pdbx_seq_one_letter_code
_entity_poly.pdbx_strand_id
1 'polypeptide(L)'
;MHDGPPYANGDIHLGHAVNKVLKDITIKYHSLIGKDAPYIPGWDCHGLPIELNIEKKHGKKSEIVQDKNKFIKACRDYADTQVENQMEDFQRLGVLGDWRIL
;
A
#
# COMPACT_ATOMS: atom_id res chain seq x y z
N MET A 1 13.87 -6.51 8.11
CA MET A 1 13.44 -5.17 8.60
C MET A 1 11.92 -5.12 8.52
N HIS A 2 11.22 -4.70 9.58
CA HIS A 2 9.75 -4.58 9.53
C HIS A 2 9.33 -3.31 8.80
N ASP A 3 8.39 -3.43 7.87
CA ASP A 3 7.79 -2.28 7.20
C ASP A 3 6.64 -1.73 8.03
N GLY A 4 6.66 -0.43 8.31
CA GLY A 4 5.43 0.28 8.65
C GLY A 4 4.60 0.41 7.39
N PRO A 5 3.46 -0.30 7.28
CA PRO A 5 2.74 -0.43 6.01
C PRO A 5 2.16 0.93 5.59
N PRO A 6 2.42 1.44 4.37
CA PRO A 6 1.67 2.56 3.83
C PRO A 6 0.18 2.23 3.77
N TYR A 7 -0.63 3.26 3.90
CA TYR A 7 -2.07 3.14 3.79
C TYR A 7 -2.46 3.00 2.31
N ALA A 8 -3.31 2.01 1.97
CA ALA A 8 -3.72 1.71 0.59
C ALA A 8 -4.74 2.74 0.08
N ASN A 9 -4.30 3.98 -0.09
CA ASN A 9 -5.14 5.11 -0.47
C ASN A 9 -4.35 6.16 -1.25
N GLY A 10 -4.68 6.31 -2.52
CA GLY A 10 -4.09 7.30 -3.41
C GLY A 10 -2.67 6.97 -3.85
N ASP A 11 -2.15 7.86 -4.67
CA ASP A 11 -0.82 7.76 -5.27
C ASP A 11 0.29 7.99 -4.22
N ILE A 12 1.48 7.43 -4.48
CA ILE A 12 2.63 7.74 -3.64
C ILE A 12 3.03 9.22 -3.78
N HIS A 13 3.70 9.75 -2.76
CA HIS A 13 4.19 11.13 -2.76
C HIS A 13 5.61 11.16 -2.19
N LEU A 14 6.25 12.33 -2.18
CA LEU A 14 7.65 12.45 -1.76
C LEU A 14 7.94 11.87 -0.37
N GLY A 15 7.02 12.04 0.59
CA GLY A 15 7.13 11.40 1.91
C GLY A 15 7.25 9.87 1.86
N HIS A 16 6.47 9.20 0.99
CA HIS A 16 6.56 7.76 0.77
C HIS A 16 7.91 7.37 0.17
N ALA A 17 8.36 8.13 -0.85
CA ALA A 17 9.64 7.90 -1.50
C ALA A 17 10.80 8.01 -0.52
N VAL A 18 10.86 9.08 0.27
CA VAL A 18 11.91 9.28 1.30
C VAL A 18 11.92 8.11 2.29
N ASN A 19 10.74 7.69 2.79
CA ASN A 19 10.66 6.58 3.73
C ASN A 19 11.20 5.26 3.14
N LYS A 20 10.77 4.91 1.93
CA LYS A 20 11.13 3.65 1.30
C LYS A 20 12.58 3.62 0.83
N VAL A 21 13.11 4.73 0.31
CA VAL A 21 14.52 4.83 -0.09
C VAL A 21 15.46 4.68 1.11
N LEU A 22 15.13 5.27 2.26
CA LEU A 22 15.96 5.12 3.48
C LEU A 22 15.98 3.66 3.98
N LYS A 23 14.83 2.97 3.94
CA LYS A 23 14.75 1.54 4.25
C LYS A 23 15.57 0.73 3.26
N ASP A 24 15.43 1.01 1.97
CA ASP A 24 16.13 0.31 0.89
C ASP A 24 17.66 0.46 0.98
N ILE A 25 18.19 1.66 1.29
CA ILE A 25 19.62 1.87 1.55
C ILE A 25 20.11 0.95 2.67
N THR A 26 19.33 0.83 3.75
CA THR A 26 19.66 -0.02 4.91
C THR A 26 19.69 -1.50 4.52
N ILE A 27 18.68 -1.95 3.77
CA ILE A 27 18.60 -3.33 3.27
C ILE A 27 19.79 -3.64 2.35
N LYS A 28 20.02 -2.79 1.34
CA LYS A 28 21.15 -2.95 0.39
C LYS A 28 22.48 -2.99 1.11
N TYR A 29 22.72 -2.10 2.06
CA TYR A 29 23.96 -2.11 2.86
C TYR A 29 24.15 -3.44 3.58
N HIS A 30 23.13 -3.93 4.29
CA HIS A 30 23.24 -5.19 5.02
C HIS A 30 23.40 -6.41 4.11
N SER A 31 22.69 -6.45 2.98
CA SER A 31 22.86 -7.50 1.98
C SER A 31 24.27 -7.51 1.38
N LEU A 32 24.84 -6.33 1.07
CA LEU A 32 26.18 -6.21 0.48
C LEU A 32 27.30 -6.68 1.43
N ILE A 33 27.13 -6.54 2.74
CA ILE A 33 28.09 -7.05 3.74
C ILE A 33 27.81 -8.52 4.15
N GLY A 34 26.98 -9.23 3.39
CA GLY A 34 26.71 -10.66 3.57
C GLY A 34 25.72 -10.99 4.70
N LYS A 35 24.94 -10.03 5.20
CA LYS A 35 23.88 -10.30 6.17
C LYS A 35 22.58 -10.67 5.45
N ASP A 36 21.81 -11.56 6.07
CA ASP A 36 20.44 -11.83 5.67
C ASP A 36 19.53 -10.66 6.10
N ALA A 37 19.04 -9.92 5.11
CA ALA A 37 18.27 -8.69 5.33
C ALA A 37 16.98 -8.71 4.50
N PRO A 38 16.01 -9.59 4.82
CA PRO A 38 14.74 -9.62 4.11
C PRO A 38 13.91 -8.37 4.42
N TYR A 39 13.24 -7.88 3.38
CA TYR A 39 12.24 -6.82 3.47
C TYR A 39 10.94 -7.30 2.85
N ILE A 40 9.90 -7.38 3.68
CA ILE A 40 8.55 -7.80 3.29
C ILE A 40 7.69 -6.53 3.37
N PRO A 41 7.34 -5.91 2.24
CA PRO A 41 6.42 -4.79 2.20
C PRO A 41 5.02 -5.21 2.67
N GLY A 42 4.28 -4.29 3.25
CA GLY A 42 2.88 -4.50 3.63
C GLY A 42 2.04 -3.26 3.41
N TRP A 43 0.71 -3.40 3.48
CA TRP A 43 -0.23 -2.31 3.32
C TRP A 43 -1.32 -2.34 4.39
N ASP A 44 -1.79 -1.16 4.79
CA ASP A 44 -2.98 -1.01 5.61
C ASP A 44 -4.20 -0.82 4.70
N CYS A 45 -5.02 -1.86 4.61
CA CYS A 45 -6.14 -1.97 3.67
C CYS A 45 -7.51 -1.76 4.32
N HIS A 46 -7.57 -1.24 5.55
CA HIS A 46 -8.85 -1.05 6.25
C HIS A 46 -8.98 0.36 6.84
N GLY A 47 -10.20 0.74 7.20
CA GLY A 47 -10.47 1.95 7.97
C GLY A 47 -11.09 3.10 7.19
N LEU A 48 -11.34 4.18 7.92
CA LEU A 48 -12.15 5.31 7.47
C LEU A 48 -11.65 5.98 6.18
N PRO A 49 -10.34 6.15 5.92
CA PRO A 49 -9.92 6.79 4.67
C PRO A 49 -10.35 6.02 3.40
N ILE A 50 -10.34 4.68 3.40
CA ILE A 50 -10.88 3.89 2.27
C ILE A 50 -12.39 4.09 2.14
N GLU A 51 -13.11 3.97 3.27
CA GLU A 51 -14.56 4.15 3.32
C GLU A 51 -14.99 5.52 2.77
N LEU A 52 -14.31 6.58 3.17
CA LEU A 52 -14.56 7.95 2.70
C LEU A 52 -14.31 8.10 1.20
N ASN A 53 -13.34 7.39 0.61
CA ASN A 53 -13.11 7.42 -0.83
C ASN A 53 -14.24 6.73 -1.61
N ILE A 54 -14.74 5.60 -1.12
CA ILE A 54 -15.90 4.93 -1.71
C ILE A 54 -17.15 5.80 -1.59
N GLU A 55 -17.38 6.42 -0.43
CA GLU A 55 -18.48 7.37 -0.25
C GLU A 55 -18.38 8.58 -1.18
N LYS A 56 -17.17 9.14 -1.39
CA LYS A 56 -16.95 10.26 -2.32
C LYS A 56 -17.17 9.84 -3.77
N LYS A 57 -16.71 8.64 -4.16
CA LYS A 57 -16.79 8.12 -5.53
C LYS A 57 -18.22 7.78 -5.94
N HIS A 58 -18.98 7.13 -5.05
CA HIS A 58 -20.31 6.63 -5.36
C HIS A 58 -21.44 7.51 -4.80
N GLY A 59 -21.15 8.36 -3.81
CA GLY A 59 -22.13 9.14 -3.07
C GLY A 59 -22.73 8.34 -1.91
N LYS A 60 -22.86 8.99 -0.74
CA LYS A 60 -23.33 8.35 0.50
C LYS A 60 -24.69 7.65 0.39
N LYS A 61 -25.58 8.15 -0.47
CA LYS A 61 -26.95 7.60 -0.68
C LYS A 61 -27.03 6.58 -1.81
N SER A 62 -25.91 6.23 -2.44
CA SER A 62 -25.91 5.21 -3.50
C SER A 62 -26.22 3.83 -2.95
N GLU A 63 -26.79 2.97 -3.80
CA GLU A 63 -27.07 1.58 -3.46
C GLU A 63 -25.79 0.83 -3.02
N ILE A 64 -24.65 1.16 -3.64
CA ILE A 64 -23.34 0.56 -3.30
C ILE A 64 -22.94 0.89 -1.87
N VAL A 65 -23.16 2.13 -1.41
CA VAL A 65 -22.78 2.56 -0.05
C VAL A 65 -23.81 2.12 0.99
N GLN A 66 -25.10 2.06 0.63
CA GLN A 66 -26.17 1.68 1.56
C GLN A 66 -26.25 0.16 1.80
N ASP A 67 -25.83 -0.66 0.83
CA ASP A 67 -25.71 -2.10 1.02
C ASP A 67 -24.35 -2.46 1.64
N LYS A 68 -24.37 -3.03 2.85
CA LYS A 68 -23.15 -3.39 3.59
C LYS A 68 -22.21 -4.30 2.81
N ASN A 69 -22.73 -5.31 2.11
CA ASN A 69 -21.88 -6.28 1.41
C ASN A 69 -21.26 -5.65 0.16
N LYS A 70 -22.04 -4.84 -0.57
CA LYS A 70 -21.53 -4.07 -1.72
C LYS A 70 -20.50 -3.04 -1.28
N PHE A 71 -20.71 -2.38 -0.15
CA PHE A 71 -19.79 -1.40 0.40
C PHE A 71 -18.45 -2.04 0.81
N ILE A 72 -18.47 -3.13 1.57
CA ILE A 72 -17.25 -3.86 1.97
C ILE A 72 -16.50 -4.34 0.73
N LYS A 73 -17.22 -4.89 -0.26
CA LYS A 73 -16.61 -5.33 -1.51
C LYS A 73 -15.95 -4.16 -2.24
N ALA A 74 -16.64 -3.04 -2.38
CA ALA A 74 -16.09 -1.85 -3.03
C ALA A 74 -14.84 -1.30 -2.30
N CYS A 75 -14.84 -1.31 -0.96
CA CYS A 75 -13.67 -0.93 -0.16
C CYS A 75 -12.47 -1.85 -0.40
N ARG A 76 -12.69 -3.17 -0.47
CA ARG A 76 -11.63 -4.16 -0.78
C ARG A 76 -11.10 -3.98 -2.19
N ASP A 77 -11.99 -3.95 -3.18
CA ASP A 77 -11.63 -3.76 -4.59
C ASP A 77 -10.83 -2.45 -4.76
N TYR A 78 -11.19 -1.38 -4.05
CA TYR A 78 -10.41 -0.15 -4.04
C TYR A 78 -9.04 -0.33 -3.39
N ALA A 79 -8.95 -0.89 -2.18
CA ALA A 79 -7.68 -1.12 -1.50
C ALA A 79 -6.72 -1.94 -2.38
N ASP A 80 -7.20 -3.01 -3.00
CA ASP A 80 -6.39 -3.87 -3.88
C ASP A 80 -5.81 -3.08 -5.06
N THR A 81 -6.61 -2.23 -5.72
CA THR A 81 -6.07 -1.36 -6.78
C THR A 81 -5.03 -0.36 -6.28
N GLN A 82 -5.17 0.14 -5.06
CA GLN A 82 -4.18 1.07 -4.50
C GLN A 82 -2.89 0.33 -4.12
N VAL A 83 -2.99 -0.90 -3.60
CA VAL A 83 -1.83 -1.76 -3.33
C VAL A 83 -1.05 -2.00 -4.62
N GLU A 84 -1.73 -2.39 -5.70
CA GLU A 84 -1.10 -2.64 -7.00
C GLU A 84 -0.36 -1.41 -7.53
N ASN A 85 -1.03 -0.25 -7.58
CA ASN A 85 -0.44 0.99 -8.08
C ASN A 85 0.79 1.42 -7.24
N GLN A 86 0.64 1.43 -5.91
CA GLN A 86 1.73 1.84 -5.02
C GLN A 86 2.90 0.84 -5.07
N MET A 87 2.62 -0.46 -5.22
CA MET A 87 3.63 -1.48 -5.39
C MET A 87 4.44 -1.24 -6.67
N GLU A 88 3.77 -0.98 -7.79
CA GLU A 88 4.44 -0.64 -9.06
C GLU A 88 5.34 0.60 -8.90
N ASP A 89 4.84 1.64 -8.25
CA ASP A 89 5.61 2.86 -8.01
C ASP A 89 6.85 2.61 -7.12
N PHE A 90 6.72 1.81 -6.05
CA PHE A 90 7.87 1.48 -5.21
C PHE A 90 8.90 0.59 -5.91
N GLN A 91 8.44 -0.35 -6.75
CA GLN A 91 9.34 -1.12 -7.63
C GLN A 91 10.05 -0.19 -8.61
N ARG A 92 9.35 0.80 -9.17
CA ARG A 92 9.92 1.78 -10.11
C ARG A 92 10.98 2.67 -9.48
N LEU A 93 10.87 2.95 -8.18
CA LEU A 93 11.89 3.62 -7.36
C LEU A 93 13.13 2.75 -7.08
N GLY A 94 13.11 1.46 -7.42
CA GLY A 94 14.23 0.53 -7.26
C GLY A 94 14.37 -0.03 -5.83
N VAL A 95 13.27 -0.01 -5.06
CA VAL A 95 13.21 -0.58 -3.71
C VAL A 95 13.30 -2.10 -3.80
N LEU A 96 14.25 -2.70 -3.09
CA LEU A 96 14.32 -4.16 -2.94
C LEU A 96 13.33 -4.63 -1.89
N GLY A 97 12.52 -5.63 -2.23
CA GLY A 97 11.57 -6.28 -1.33
C GLY A 97 11.03 -7.57 -1.92
N ASP A 98 10.43 -8.41 -1.08
CA ASP A 98 9.64 -9.54 -1.56
C ASP A 98 8.25 -9.03 -1.96
N TRP A 99 8.07 -8.76 -3.25
CA TRP A 99 6.83 -8.24 -3.82
C TRP A 99 5.79 -9.31 -4.11
N ARG A 100 6.07 -10.58 -3.78
CA ARG A 100 5.07 -11.65 -3.92
C ARG A 100 4.00 -11.43 -2.85
N ILE A 101 2.83 -11.01 -3.30
CA ILE A 101 1.62 -10.98 -2.48
C ILE A 101 1.23 -12.45 -2.23
N LEU A 102 1.25 -12.87 -0.95
CA LEU A 102 0.72 -14.17 -0.51
C LEU A 102 -0.79 -14.10 -0.32
#